data_AF-A0A854XD49-F1
#
_entry.id   AF-A0A854XD49-F1
#
_cell.length_a   1.000
_cell.length_b   1.000
_cell.length_c   1.000
_cell.angle_alpha   90.00
_cell.angle_beta   90.00
_cell.angle_gamma   90.00
#
_symmetry.space_group_name_H-M   'P 1'
#
loop_
_entity.id
_entity.type
_entity.pdbx_description
1 polymer ?
#
loop_
_entity_poly.entity_id
_entity_poly.type
_entity_poly.pdbx_seq_one_letter_code
_entity_poly.pdbx_strand_id
1 'polypeptide(L)'
;MPENYRKLEGMRFDFVSGSVAKESDHIACTFTFNAVLDFTHFVHMSDAYVPGYLDSYINAITPRLDGVAHHALYNRFNSAAGNIGTVKELVSVFSSPNNYYDIWSSIGGGLLMRYHKPQFHMIGDQLQVTGGQDFRWEIEPRIKRKIEPQDVPDIYFVWALSVLKADPDNPFHEPEKIVTLGDSEEALVDVGGKQIRKGTRYLVGRNLRLGEINPEQILTAGYP
;
A
#
# COMPACT_ATOMS: atom_id res chain seq x y z
N MET A 1 13.96 -14.85 -3.62
CA MET A 1 13.49 -15.59 -2.41
C MET A 1 12.00 -15.30 -2.24
N PRO A 2 11.18 -16.21 -1.68
CA PRO A 2 9.82 -15.86 -1.29
C PRO A 2 9.86 -14.67 -0.33
N GLU A 3 8.93 -13.73 -0.46
CA GLU A 3 8.84 -12.59 0.46
C GLU A 3 8.67 -13.12 1.90
N ASN A 4 9.61 -12.81 2.80
CA ASN A 4 9.47 -13.10 4.23
C ASN A 4 8.42 -12.16 4.81
N TYR A 5 7.16 -12.60 4.83
CA TYR A 5 6.03 -11.83 5.32
C TYR A 5 5.53 -12.43 6.63
N ARG A 6 5.22 -11.56 7.60
CA ARG A 6 4.57 -11.94 8.85
C ARG A 6 3.35 -11.08 9.08
N LYS A 7 2.28 -11.72 9.55
CA LYS A 7 1.15 -10.96 10.10
C LYS A 7 1.62 -10.26 11.37
N LEU A 8 1.38 -8.95 11.45
CA LEU A 8 1.62 -8.19 12.66
C LEU A 8 0.33 -8.11 13.49
N GLU A 9 0.41 -8.56 14.74
CA GLU A 9 -0.72 -8.47 15.66
C GLU A 9 -1.16 -7.01 15.84
N GLY A 10 -2.49 -6.78 15.89
CA GLY A 10 -3.08 -5.45 16.03
C GLY A 10 -3.06 -4.56 14.78
N MET A 11 -2.35 -4.95 13.71
CA MET A 11 -2.35 -4.21 12.43
C MET A 11 -3.64 -4.46 11.65
N ARG A 12 -4.28 -3.39 11.15
CA ARG A 12 -5.53 -3.47 10.37
C ARG A 12 -5.58 -2.41 9.28
N PHE A 13 -6.35 -2.68 8.23
CA PHE A 13 -6.64 -1.72 7.17
C PHE A 13 -8.15 -1.60 6.94
N ASP A 14 -8.73 -0.60 7.59
CA ASP A 14 -10.18 -0.44 7.71
C ASP A 14 -10.67 0.56 6.65
N PHE A 15 -11.55 0.12 5.73
CA PHE A 15 -12.13 0.97 4.69
C PHE A 15 -13.00 2.07 5.30
N VAL A 16 -12.83 3.31 4.81
CA VAL A 16 -13.61 4.47 5.24
C VAL A 16 -14.58 4.89 4.14
N SER A 17 -14.05 5.14 2.94
CA SER A 17 -14.83 5.62 1.80
C SER A 17 -14.11 5.37 0.49
N GLY A 18 -14.85 5.38 -0.61
CA GLY A 18 -14.28 5.35 -1.94
C GLY A 18 -15.24 5.87 -3.00
N SER A 19 -14.71 6.22 -4.16
CA SER A 19 -15.50 6.75 -5.27
C SER A 19 -14.89 6.36 -6.62
N VAL A 20 -15.75 6.18 -7.61
CA VAL A 20 -15.37 5.99 -9.02
C VAL A 20 -15.92 7.15 -9.84
N ALA A 21 -15.04 7.86 -10.52
CA ALA A 21 -15.38 8.97 -11.42
C ALA A 21 -14.96 8.66 -12.85
N LYS A 22 -15.75 9.13 -13.81
CA LYS A 22 -15.41 9.11 -15.23
C LYS A 22 -14.82 10.45 -15.62
N GLU A 23 -13.56 10.43 -16.01
CA GLU A 23 -12.89 11.58 -16.61
C GLU A 23 -12.86 11.45 -18.14
N SER A 24 -12.38 12.49 -18.81
CA SER A 24 -12.41 12.56 -20.28
C SER A 24 -11.70 11.39 -20.97
N ASP A 25 -10.55 10.95 -20.43
CA ASP A 25 -9.73 9.86 -20.98
C ASP A 25 -9.51 8.68 -20.02
N HIS A 26 -9.92 8.76 -18.76
CA HIS A 26 -9.66 7.73 -17.75
C HIS A 26 -10.85 7.44 -16.81
N ILE A 27 -10.76 6.36 -16.04
CA ILE A 27 -11.57 6.10 -14.84
C ILE A 27 -10.69 6.41 -13.63
N ALA A 28 -11.13 7.30 -12.77
CA ALA A 28 -10.46 7.63 -11.52
C ALA A 28 -11.14 6.89 -10.37
N CYS A 29 -10.37 6.13 -9.59
CA CYS A 29 -10.81 5.48 -8.37
C CYS A 29 -10.08 6.10 -7.18
N THR A 30 -10.82 6.61 -6.20
CA THR A 30 -10.27 7.21 -4.97
C THR A 30 -10.71 6.39 -3.77
N PHE A 31 -9.83 6.19 -2.80
CA PHE A 31 -10.06 5.40 -1.61
C PHE A 31 -9.48 6.07 -0.38
N THR A 32 -10.19 5.94 0.73
CA THR A 32 -9.75 6.34 2.07
C THR A 32 -9.81 5.13 2.99
N PHE A 33 -8.73 4.90 3.73
CA PHE A 33 -8.61 3.84 4.72
C PHE A 33 -8.01 4.37 6.01
N ASN A 34 -8.38 3.76 7.13
CA ASN A 34 -7.67 3.88 8.39
C ASN A 34 -6.67 2.71 8.50
N ALA A 35 -5.39 3.04 8.41
CA ALA A 35 -4.25 2.17 8.64
C ALA A 35 -3.91 2.14 10.13
N VAL A 36 -4.34 1.09 10.82
CA VAL A 36 -4.07 0.86 12.24
C VAL A 36 -2.75 0.11 12.37
N LEU A 37 -1.90 0.58 13.28
CA LEU A 37 -0.63 -0.04 13.62
C LEU A 37 -0.55 -0.20 15.14
N ASP A 38 -0.35 -1.44 15.60
CA ASP A 38 0.09 -1.66 16.96
C ASP A 38 1.60 -1.39 17.04
N PHE A 39 1.95 -0.22 17.58
CA PHE A 39 3.33 0.22 17.63
C PHE A 39 4.19 -0.66 18.54
N THR A 40 3.65 -1.15 19.65
CA THR A 40 4.39 -2.02 20.58
C THR A 40 4.77 -3.33 19.91
N HIS A 41 3.82 -3.98 19.22
CA HIS A 41 4.12 -5.19 18.46
C HIS A 41 5.07 -4.91 17.30
N PHE A 42 4.95 -3.78 16.61
CA PHE A 42 5.90 -3.40 15.56
C PHE A 42 7.33 -3.25 16.09
N VAL A 43 7.53 -2.56 17.21
CA VAL A 43 8.84 -2.38 17.84
C VAL A 43 9.44 -3.75 18.21
N HIS A 44 8.68 -4.58 18.93
CA HIS A 44 9.16 -5.89 19.34
C HIS A 44 9.51 -6.79 18.15
N MET A 45 8.66 -6.83 17.13
CA MET A 45 8.89 -7.69 15.96
C MET A 45 10.03 -7.19 15.10
N SER A 46 10.12 -5.88 14.85
CA SER A 46 11.22 -5.33 14.05
C SER A 46 12.58 -5.50 14.75
N ASP A 47 12.65 -5.33 16.07
CA ASP A 47 13.86 -5.58 16.87
C ASP A 47 14.27 -7.06 16.86
N ALA A 48 13.31 -7.99 16.94
CA ALA A 48 13.59 -9.42 16.86
C ALA A 48 14.23 -9.85 15.52
N TYR A 49 13.93 -9.15 14.43
CA TYR A 49 14.55 -9.38 13.12
C TYR A 49 15.84 -8.57 12.92
N VAL A 50 15.88 -7.34 13.43
CA VAL A 50 17.02 -6.42 13.31
C VAL A 50 17.21 -5.71 14.66
N PRO A 51 18.10 -6.21 15.54
CA PRO A 51 18.32 -5.60 16.84
C PRO A 51 18.70 -4.11 16.73
N GLY A 52 18.06 -3.26 17.52
CA GLY A 52 18.20 -1.80 17.47
C GLY A 52 17.67 -1.18 16.18
N TYR A 53 16.65 -1.80 15.54
CA TYR A 53 16.18 -1.39 14.22
C TYR A 53 15.89 0.11 14.10
N LEU A 54 15.12 0.65 15.05
CA LEU A 54 14.71 2.06 15.09
C LEU A 54 15.80 3.00 15.62
N ASP A 55 16.86 2.48 16.22
CA ASP A 55 17.97 3.26 16.76
C ASP A 55 19.05 3.56 15.70
N SER A 56 19.05 2.80 14.61
CA SER A 56 20.03 2.96 13.53
C SER A 56 19.56 3.98 12.49
N TYR A 57 20.32 5.08 12.35
CA TYR A 57 20.04 6.14 11.37
C TYR A 57 20.10 5.66 9.91
N ILE A 58 20.86 4.60 9.62
CA ILE A 58 21.01 4.05 8.27
C ILE A 58 19.92 3.05 7.91
N ASN A 59 19.25 2.44 8.89
CA ASN A 59 18.14 1.54 8.62
C ASN A 59 16.98 2.28 7.93
N ALA A 60 16.16 1.53 7.21
CA ALA A 60 15.11 2.10 6.40
C ALA A 60 13.80 1.32 6.50
N ILE A 61 12.72 1.99 6.16
CA ILE A 61 11.37 1.44 6.12
C ILE A 61 10.74 1.70 4.75
N THR A 62 9.92 0.76 4.28
CA THR A 62 9.08 0.96 3.08
C THR A 62 7.63 0.61 3.42
N PRO A 63 6.70 1.57 3.37
CA PRO A 63 5.27 1.25 3.45
C PRO A 63 4.81 0.58 2.15
N ARG A 64 3.99 -0.47 2.29
CA ARG A 64 3.16 -1.00 1.21
C ARG A 64 1.73 -0.55 1.46
N LEU A 65 1.20 0.18 0.48
CA LEU A 65 -0.12 0.79 0.46
C LEU A 65 -0.86 0.42 -0.84
N ASP A 66 -0.67 -0.80 -1.32
CA ASP A 66 -1.19 -1.26 -2.61
C ASP A 66 -2.68 -0.94 -2.74
N GLY A 67 -3.12 -0.56 -3.94
CA GLY A 67 -4.50 -0.10 -4.19
C GLY A 67 -4.78 1.35 -3.78
N VAL A 68 -3.98 1.95 -2.90
CA VAL A 68 -4.12 3.35 -2.45
C VAL A 68 -2.95 4.22 -2.92
N ALA A 69 -1.72 3.75 -2.79
CA ALA A 69 -0.51 4.47 -3.17
C ALA A 69 0.66 3.54 -3.46
N HIS A 70 1.62 4.01 -4.25
CA HIS A 70 2.83 3.25 -4.57
C HIS A 70 4.08 4.00 -4.13
N HIS A 71 4.73 3.50 -3.09
CA HIS A 71 5.97 4.07 -2.55
C HIS A 71 7.13 3.84 -3.53
N ALA A 72 7.95 4.86 -3.75
CA ALA A 72 8.98 4.84 -4.79
C ALA A 72 10.14 3.90 -4.47
N LEU A 73 10.66 3.98 -3.24
CA LEU A 73 11.81 3.22 -2.77
C LEU A 73 11.64 2.84 -1.28
N TYR A 74 12.36 3.52 -0.41
CA TYR A 74 12.36 3.37 1.04
C TYR A 74 12.72 4.72 1.68
N ASN A 75 12.47 4.88 2.97
CA ASN A 75 12.92 6.02 3.75
C ASN A 75 13.88 5.56 4.83
N ARG A 76 15.11 6.10 4.83
CA ARG A 76 16.04 5.94 5.96
C ARG A 76 15.53 6.72 7.17
N PHE A 77 15.78 6.21 8.36
CA PHE A 77 15.39 6.89 9.59
C PHE A 77 16.16 8.20 9.79
N ASN A 78 17.42 8.30 9.37
CA ASN A 78 18.23 9.50 9.47
C ASN A 78 18.13 10.12 10.88
N SER A 79 17.77 11.40 10.99
CA SER A 79 17.62 12.12 12.26
C SER A 79 16.47 11.63 13.14
N ALA A 80 15.53 10.83 12.62
CA ALA A 80 14.45 10.25 13.41
C ALA A 80 14.92 9.08 14.28
N ALA A 81 16.04 8.44 13.93
CA ALA A 81 16.53 7.26 14.66
C ALA A 81 16.75 7.56 16.15
N GLY A 82 16.37 6.60 17.00
CA GLY A 82 16.36 6.73 18.46
C GLY A 82 15.25 7.63 19.03
N ASN A 83 14.45 8.28 18.19
CA ASN A 83 13.36 9.18 18.58
C ASN A 83 11.98 8.73 18.05
N ILE A 84 11.88 7.52 17.50
CA ILE A 84 10.61 6.95 17.04
C ILE A 84 9.98 6.20 18.22
N GLY A 85 9.15 6.88 19.01
CA GLY A 85 8.46 6.33 20.17
C GLY A 85 6.94 6.16 19.98
N THR A 86 6.40 6.64 18.87
CA THR A 86 4.96 6.64 18.58
C THR A 86 4.67 6.29 17.11
N VAL A 87 3.42 5.89 16.82
CA VAL A 87 2.94 5.70 15.44
C VAL A 87 3.15 6.97 14.61
N LYS A 88 2.84 8.15 15.18
CA LYS A 88 2.97 9.43 14.50
C LYS A 88 4.40 9.73 14.08
N GLU A 89 5.37 9.48 14.95
CA GLU A 89 6.80 9.68 14.64
C GLU A 89 7.25 8.71 13.55
N LEU A 90 6.85 7.44 13.61
CA LEU A 90 7.16 6.45 12.57
C LEU A 90 6.56 6.87 11.21
N VAL A 91 5.29 7.26 11.19
CA VAL A 91 4.58 7.69 9.98
C VAL A 91 5.25 8.89 9.34
N SER A 92 5.75 9.83 10.15
CA SER A 92 6.43 11.04 9.65
C SER A 92 7.64 10.76 8.76
N VAL A 93 8.26 9.57 8.92
CA VAL A 93 9.40 9.12 8.11
C VAL A 93 9.00 8.87 6.64
N PHE A 94 7.79 8.39 6.39
CA PHE A 94 7.35 7.96 5.06
C PHE A 94 6.11 8.68 4.52
N SER A 95 5.46 9.55 5.31
CA SER A 95 4.19 10.21 4.93
C SER A 95 4.36 11.43 4.02
N SER A 96 5.53 11.66 3.43
CA SER A 96 5.70 12.71 2.42
C SER A 96 5.12 12.25 1.08
N PRO A 97 4.16 12.97 0.46
CA PRO A 97 3.60 12.58 -0.84
C PRO A 97 4.67 12.47 -1.95
N ASN A 98 5.79 13.18 -1.81
CA ASN A 98 6.90 13.13 -2.77
C ASN A 98 7.64 11.77 -2.78
N ASN A 99 7.44 10.93 -1.77
CA ASN A 99 8.00 9.59 -1.72
C ASN A 99 7.22 8.58 -2.57
N TYR A 100 6.11 8.98 -3.19
CA TYR A 100 5.19 8.08 -3.90
C TYR A 100 5.17 8.39 -5.40
N TYR A 101 5.02 7.37 -6.23
CA TYR A 101 4.89 7.54 -7.67
C TYR A 101 3.46 7.88 -8.09
N ASP A 102 3.36 8.73 -9.10
CA ASP A 102 2.13 9.16 -9.77
C ASP A 102 2.34 9.25 -11.29
N ILE A 103 3.11 8.31 -11.83
CA ILE A 103 3.38 8.19 -13.27
C ILE A 103 2.52 7.09 -13.88
N TRP A 104 2.16 7.26 -15.15
CA TRP A 104 1.47 6.22 -15.92
C TRP A 104 2.41 5.06 -16.21
N SER A 105 1.93 3.83 -15.97
CA SER A 105 2.63 2.59 -16.29
C SER A 105 1.67 1.58 -16.93
N SER A 106 2.18 0.74 -17.82
CA SER A 106 1.39 -0.33 -18.42
C SER A 106 1.19 -1.46 -17.42
N ILE A 107 -0.05 -1.92 -17.30
CA ILE A 107 -0.42 -3.10 -16.50
C ILE A 107 -0.81 -4.30 -17.38
N GLY A 108 -0.45 -4.24 -18.67
CA GLY A 108 -0.74 -5.26 -19.67
C GLY A 108 -2.09 -5.08 -20.36
N GLY A 109 -2.28 -5.79 -21.48
CA GLY A 109 -3.53 -5.74 -22.25
C GLY A 109 -3.84 -4.38 -22.87
N GLY A 110 -2.85 -3.50 -23.01
CA GLY A 110 -3.03 -2.13 -23.49
C GLY A 110 -3.67 -1.20 -22.46
N LEU A 111 -3.73 -1.57 -21.17
CA LEU A 111 -4.26 -0.74 -20.09
C LEU A 111 -3.11 -0.05 -19.34
N LEU A 112 -3.21 1.27 -19.19
CA LEU A 112 -2.35 2.08 -18.34
C LEU A 112 -3.02 2.33 -16.99
N MET A 113 -2.18 2.38 -15.95
CA MET A 113 -2.58 2.74 -14.60
C MET A 113 -1.62 3.76 -14.01
N ARG A 114 -2.13 4.64 -13.15
CA ARG A 114 -1.35 5.64 -12.43
C ARG A 114 -1.91 5.79 -11.02
N TYR A 115 -1.05 5.76 -10.01
CA TYR A 115 -1.46 6.10 -8.65
C TYR A 115 -1.62 7.61 -8.46
N HIS A 116 -2.50 8.02 -7.54
CA HIS A 116 -2.54 9.40 -7.06
C HIS A 116 -1.44 9.62 -6.01
N LYS A 117 -1.05 10.88 -5.80
CA LYS A 117 -0.26 11.26 -4.62
C LYS A 117 -1.12 11.06 -3.38
N PRO A 118 -0.68 10.26 -2.39
CA PRO A 118 -1.48 10.04 -1.19
C PRO A 118 -1.52 11.27 -0.29
N GLN A 119 -2.62 11.39 0.45
CA GLN A 119 -2.78 12.30 1.56
C GLN A 119 -2.80 11.50 2.85
N PHE A 120 -2.05 11.96 3.85
CA PHE A 120 -1.91 11.31 5.14
C PHE A 120 -2.41 12.24 6.25
N HIS A 121 -3.27 11.73 7.11
CA HIS A 121 -3.80 12.47 8.25
C HIS A 121 -3.79 11.57 9.48
N MET A 122 -3.25 12.07 10.59
CA MET A 122 -3.36 11.37 11.88
C MET A 122 -4.71 11.70 12.53
N ILE A 123 -5.47 10.66 12.88
CA ILE A 123 -6.72 10.77 13.66
C ILE A 123 -6.49 10.01 14.97
N GLY A 124 -6.12 10.74 16.02
CA GLY A 124 -5.56 10.12 17.23
C GLY A 124 -4.28 9.34 16.88
N ASP A 125 -4.24 8.06 17.24
CA ASP A 125 -3.11 7.16 16.96
C ASP A 125 -3.27 6.36 15.65
N GLN A 126 -4.29 6.68 14.83
CA GLN A 126 -4.54 6.00 13.57
C GLN A 126 -4.11 6.86 12.38
N LEU A 127 -3.48 6.23 11.40
CA LEU A 127 -3.16 6.88 10.13
C LEU A 127 -4.34 6.74 9.19
N GLN A 128 -5.00 7.83 8.86
CA GLN A 128 -5.90 7.87 7.71
C GLN A 128 -5.11 8.18 6.45
N VAL A 129 -5.25 7.33 5.45
CA VAL A 129 -4.63 7.51 4.12
C VAL A 129 -5.72 7.64 3.08
N THR A 130 -5.62 8.67 2.25
CA THR A 130 -6.44 8.83 1.05
C THR A 130 -5.54 8.79 -0.17
N GLY A 131 -5.89 7.99 -1.16
CA GLY A 131 -5.15 7.84 -2.41
C GLY A 131 -6.06 7.25 -3.47
N GLY A 132 -5.48 6.67 -4.52
CA GLY A 132 -6.28 6.22 -5.65
C GLY A 132 -5.46 5.78 -6.84
N GLN A 133 -6.19 5.38 -7.88
CA GLN A 133 -5.65 4.91 -9.14
C GLN A 133 -6.50 5.42 -10.30
N ASP A 134 -5.84 5.90 -11.34
CA ASP A 134 -6.45 6.18 -12.64
C ASP A 134 -6.18 5.04 -13.61
N PHE A 135 -7.14 4.76 -14.48
CA PHE A 135 -7.04 3.73 -15.51
C PHE A 135 -7.42 4.31 -16.87
N ARG A 136 -6.63 4.04 -17.91
CA ARG A 136 -6.97 4.40 -19.30
C ARG A 136 -6.40 3.41 -20.29
N TRP A 137 -7.02 3.30 -21.44
CA TRP A 137 -6.42 2.57 -22.55
C TRP A 137 -5.17 3.32 -23.07
N GLU A 138 -4.14 2.56 -23.45
CA GLU A 138 -3.03 3.08 -24.24
C GLU A 138 -3.57 3.69 -25.52
N ILE A 139 -3.03 4.86 -25.89
CA ILE A 139 -3.43 5.55 -27.12
C ILE A 139 -2.73 4.85 -28.28
N GLU A 140 -3.26 3.68 -28.64
CA GLU A 140 -2.88 2.94 -29.83
C GLU A 140 -3.93 3.13 -30.94
N PRO A 141 -3.52 3.20 -32.22
CA PRO A 141 -4.45 3.29 -33.35
C PRO A 141 -5.52 2.17 -33.39
N ARG A 142 -5.23 1.05 -32.72
CA ARG A 142 -6.07 -0.15 -32.67
C ARG A 142 -7.09 -0.14 -31.53
N ILE A 143 -6.85 0.62 -30.46
CA ILE A 143 -7.76 0.71 -29.32
C ILE A 143 -8.60 1.97 -29.46
N LYS A 144 -9.72 1.85 -30.18
CA LYS A 144 -10.68 2.95 -30.42
C LYS A 144 -11.80 3.03 -29.39
N ARG A 145 -11.78 2.16 -28.38
CA ARG A 145 -12.84 2.05 -27.39
C ARG A 145 -12.57 3.00 -26.22
N LYS A 146 -13.63 3.66 -25.74
CA LYS A 146 -13.60 4.41 -24.48
C LYS A 146 -13.53 3.45 -23.30
N ILE A 147 -12.70 3.79 -22.31
CA ILE A 147 -12.66 3.01 -21.06
C ILE A 147 -13.96 3.21 -20.27
N GLU A 148 -14.52 2.11 -19.77
CA GLU A 148 -15.69 2.08 -18.90
C GLU A 148 -15.29 1.62 -17.49
N PRO A 149 -16.09 1.91 -16.44
CA PRO A 149 -15.78 1.48 -15.08
C PRO A 149 -15.52 -0.03 -14.95
N GLN A 150 -16.21 -0.86 -15.73
CA GLN A 150 -16.07 -2.32 -15.68
C GLN A 150 -14.78 -2.83 -16.35
N ASP A 151 -14.01 -1.96 -17.03
CA ASP A 151 -12.70 -2.29 -17.58
C ASP A 151 -11.58 -2.16 -16.52
N VAL A 152 -11.87 -1.55 -15.36
CA VAL A 152 -10.93 -1.45 -14.24
C VAL A 152 -10.65 -2.87 -13.70
N PRO A 153 -9.38 -3.23 -13.43
CA PRO A 153 -9.04 -4.53 -12.86
C PRO A 153 -9.46 -4.63 -11.39
N ASP A 154 -9.40 -5.83 -10.83
CA ASP A 154 -9.56 -6.00 -9.39
C ASP A 154 -8.45 -5.23 -8.64
N ILE A 155 -8.86 -4.47 -7.62
CA ILE A 155 -7.97 -3.65 -6.79
C ILE A 155 -7.79 -4.35 -5.45
N TYR A 156 -6.55 -4.54 -5.04
CA TYR A 156 -6.20 -5.21 -3.78
C TYR A 156 -5.56 -4.18 -2.85
N PHE A 157 -6.05 -4.11 -1.62
CA PHE A 157 -5.64 -3.13 -0.64
C PHE A 157 -4.72 -3.78 0.38
N VAL A 158 -3.46 -3.33 0.42
CA VAL A 158 -2.44 -3.88 1.32
C VAL A 158 -1.97 -2.79 2.27
N TRP A 159 -1.92 -3.10 3.56
CA TRP A 159 -1.22 -2.32 4.56
C TRP A 159 -0.09 -3.16 5.16
N ALA A 160 1.14 -2.80 4.85
CA ALA A 160 2.32 -3.45 5.43
C ALA A 160 3.50 -2.50 5.54
N LEU A 161 4.45 -2.83 6.40
CA LEU A 161 5.72 -2.13 6.60
C LEU A 161 6.85 -3.12 6.37
N SER A 162 7.69 -2.86 5.37
CA SER A 162 8.93 -3.59 5.19
C SER A 162 10.00 -3.03 6.13
N VAL A 163 10.67 -3.93 6.86
CA VAL A 163 11.85 -3.66 7.69
C VAL A 163 13.09 -3.87 6.82
N LEU A 164 13.85 -2.81 6.59
CA LEU A 164 15.07 -2.87 5.79
C LEU A 164 16.32 -2.56 6.61
N LYS A 165 17.28 -3.47 6.59
CA LYS A 165 18.56 -3.35 7.29
C LYS A 165 19.62 -2.84 6.33
N ALA A 166 20.29 -1.74 6.69
CA ALA A 166 21.43 -1.26 5.91
C ALA A 166 22.72 -1.98 6.33
N ASP A 167 23.65 -2.11 5.40
CA ASP A 167 25.03 -2.52 5.67
C ASP A 167 25.81 -1.34 6.29
N PRO A 168 26.30 -1.45 7.54
CA PRO A 168 27.10 -0.41 8.18
C PRO A 168 28.40 -0.11 7.44
N ASP A 169 29.01 -1.10 6.79
CA ASP A 169 30.29 -0.97 6.09
C ASP A 169 30.10 -0.38 4.67
N ASN A 170 28.87 -0.40 4.16
CA ASN A 170 28.49 0.20 2.89
C ASN A 170 27.12 0.90 2.97
N PRO A 171 27.04 2.06 3.64
CA PRO A 171 25.77 2.75 3.89
C PRO A 171 25.12 3.31 2.62
N PHE A 172 25.83 3.33 1.48
CA PHE A 172 25.29 3.72 0.18
C PHE A 172 24.63 2.56 -0.58
N HIS A 173 24.86 1.32 -0.13
CA HIS A 173 24.14 0.16 -0.66
C HIS A 173 22.65 0.25 -0.31
N GLU A 174 21.82 -0.31 -1.19
CA GLU A 174 20.40 -0.45 -0.94
C GLU A 174 20.18 -1.31 0.32
N PRO A 175 19.41 -0.84 1.31
CA PRO A 175 19.09 -1.63 2.49
C PRO A 175 18.42 -2.96 2.12
N GLU A 176 18.85 -4.05 2.75
CA GLU A 176 18.28 -5.37 2.53
C GLU A 176 16.91 -5.46 3.21
N LYS A 177 15.89 -5.88 2.47
CA LYS A 177 14.57 -6.18 3.05
C LYS A 177 14.62 -7.50 3.84
N ILE A 178 14.46 -7.41 5.16
CA ILE A 178 14.56 -8.55 6.07
C ILE A 178 13.19 -9.22 6.29
N VAL A 179 12.15 -8.42 6.53
CA VAL A 179 10.78 -8.89 6.76
C VAL A 179 9.76 -7.84 6.33
N THR A 180 8.61 -8.27 5.83
CA THR A 180 7.40 -7.44 5.65
C THR A 180 6.40 -7.77 6.76
N LEU A 181 6.05 -6.79 7.58
CA LEU A 181 5.04 -6.90 8.65
C LEU A 181 3.73 -6.31 8.14
N GLY A 182 2.64 -7.08 8.10
CA GLY A 182 1.38 -6.61 7.50
C GLY A 182 0.12 -7.07 8.22
N ASP A 183 -1.03 -6.55 7.77
CA ASP A 183 -2.35 -6.79 8.37
C ASP A 183 -2.95 -8.18 8.04
N SER A 184 -2.62 -8.70 6.86
CA SER A 184 -3.17 -9.94 6.31
C SER A 184 -2.46 -11.18 6.86
N GLU A 185 -3.08 -12.35 6.70
CA GLU A 185 -2.48 -13.63 7.09
C GLU A 185 -1.34 -14.05 6.14
N GLU A 186 -0.46 -14.93 6.62
CA GLU A 186 0.64 -15.47 5.81
C GLU A 186 0.14 -16.44 4.72
N ALA A 187 -0.99 -17.11 4.97
CA ALA A 187 -1.61 -18.02 4.03
C ALA A 187 -2.10 -17.30 2.77
N LEU A 188 -1.96 -17.96 1.63
CA LEU A 188 -2.46 -17.48 0.34
C LEU A 188 -3.78 -18.17 0.00
N VAL A 189 -4.68 -17.43 -0.64
CA VAL A 189 -5.96 -17.90 -1.17
C VAL A 189 -6.11 -17.42 -2.61
N ASP A 190 -6.81 -18.20 -3.43
CA ASP A 190 -7.14 -17.80 -4.80
C ASP A 190 -8.31 -16.81 -4.80
N VAL A 191 -8.10 -15.64 -5.41
CA VAL A 191 -9.16 -14.69 -5.73
C VAL A 191 -9.01 -14.33 -7.21
N GLY A 192 -9.94 -14.81 -8.02
CA GLY A 192 -9.96 -14.53 -9.46
C GLY A 192 -8.74 -15.03 -10.21
N GLY A 193 -8.14 -16.17 -9.79
CA GLY A 193 -6.93 -16.71 -10.39
C GLY A 193 -5.63 -16.05 -9.92
N LYS A 194 -5.71 -15.13 -8.94
CA LYS A 194 -4.55 -14.50 -8.30
C LYS A 194 -4.41 -15.01 -6.87
N GLN A 195 -3.20 -15.45 -6.53
CA GLN A 195 -2.84 -15.82 -5.15
C GLN A 195 -2.64 -14.54 -4.34
N ILE A 196 -3.51 -14.31 -3.37
CA ILE A 196 -3.43 -13.16 -2.46
C ILE A 196 -3.47 -13.61 -1.01
N ARG A 197 -2.97 -12.77 -0.10
CA ARG A 197 -2.96 -13.10 1.33
C ARG A 197 -4.38 -13.17 1.87
N LYS A 198 -4.68 -14.20 2.66
CA LYS A 198 -5.97 -14.33 3.34
C LYS A 198 -6.16 -13.13 4.27
N GLY A 199 -7.36 -12.55 4.29
CA GLY A 199 -7.65 -11.31 5.02
C GLY A 199 -7.39 -10.02 4.24
N THR A 200 -6.70 -10.06 3.09
CA THR A 200 -6.51 -8.87 2.25
C THR A 200 -7.86 -8.35 1.73
N ARG A 201 -8.07 -7.04 1.85
CA ARG A 201 -9.26 -6.38 1.31
C ARG A 201 -9.12 -6.21 -0.20
N TYR A 202 -10.21 -6.34 -0.93
CA TYR A 202 -10.20 -6.15 -2.38
C TYR A 202 -11.54 -5.67 -2.94
N LEU A 203 -11.48 -5.09 -4.13
CA LEU A 203 -12.62 -4.62 -4.89
C LEU A 203 -12.64 -5.33 -6.25
N VAL A 204 -13.81 -5.83 -6.64
CA VAL A 204 -13.98 -6.51 -7.93
C VAL A 204 -14.24 -5.47 -9.02
N GLY A 205 -13.27 -5.26 -9.90
CA GLY A 205 -13.26 -4.15 -10.87
C GLY A 205 -14.42 -4.23 -11.88
N ARG A 206 -14.73 -5.44 -12.37
CA ARG A 206 -15.86 -5.68 -13.29
C ARG A 206 -17.25 -5.30 -12.73
N ASN A 207 -17.36 -5.15 -11.41
CA ASN A 207 -18.61 -4.78 -10.74
C ASN A 207 -18.71 -3.28 -10.48
N LEU A 208 -17.69 -2.50 -10.84
CA LEU A 208 -17.65 -1.06 -10.57
C LEU A 208 -18.74 -0.31 -11.33
N ARG A 209 -19.21 0.76 -10.69
CA ARG A 209 -20.16 1.74 -11.21
C ARG A 209 -19.67 3.12 -10.81
N LEU A 210 -20.07 4.14 -11.57
CA LEU A 210 -19.78 5.53 -11.21
C LEU A 210 -20.49 5.91 -9.90
N GLY A 211 -19.83 6.75 -9.12
CA GLY A 211 -20.33 7.23 -7.81
C GLY A 211 -19.58 6.61 -6.63
N GLU A 212 -20.23 6.61 -5.47
CA GLU A 212 -19.67 6.11 -4.23
C GLU A 212 -19.52 4.58 -4.23
N ILE A 213 -18.49 4.10 -3.54
CA ILE A 213 -18.23 2.69 -3.33
C ILE A 213 -18.81 2.31 -1.97
N ASN A 214 -19.81 1.44 -1.97
CA ASN A 214 -20.40 0.94 -0.74
C ASN A 214 -19.42 0.01 -0.01
N PRO A 215 -19.39 0.00 1.34
CA PRO A 215 -18.53 -0.89 2.10
C PRO A 215 -18.71 -2.38 1.75
N GLU A 216 -19.92 -2.80 1.37
CA GLU A 216 -20.23 -4.18 0.93
C GLU A 216 -19.51 -4.58 -0.38
N GLN A 217 -19.05 -3.61 -1.16
CA GLN A 217 -18.25 -3.86 -2.36
C GLN A 217 -16.78 -4.15 -2.04
N ILE A 218 -16.33 -3.87 -0.81
CA ILE A 218 -14.97 -4.15 -0.33
C ILE A 218 -14.96 -5.51 0.35
N LEU A 219 -14.60 -6.51 -0.43
CA LEU A 219 -14.57 -7.92 -0.04
C LEU A 219 -13.28 -8.24 0.74
N THR A 220 -13.27 -9.38 1.42
CA THR A 220 -12.12 -9.85 2.20
C THR A 220 -11.70 -11.24 1.72
N ALA A 221 -10.42 -11.39 1.33
CA ALA A 221 -9.92 -12.62 0.77
C ALA A 221 -10.02 -13.81 1.74
N GLY A 222 -10.61 -14.91 1.31
CA GLY A 222 -10.75 -16.12 2.14
C GLY A 222 -11.80 -16.01 3.26
N TYR A 223 -12.67 -15.00 3.19
CA TYR A 223 -13.82 -14.82 4.07
C TYR A 223 -15.08 -14.55 3.20
N PRO A 224 -16.26 -15.03 3.64
CA PRO A 224 -17.53 -14.80 2.95
C PRO A 224 -17.94 -13.33 2.96
#